data_AF-A0A833H091-F1
#
_entry.id   AF-A0A833H091-F1
#
_cell.length_a   1.000
_cell.length_b   1.000
_cell.length_c   1.000
_cell.angle_alpha   90.00
_cell.angle_beta   90.00
_cell.angle_gamma   90.00
#
_symmetry.space_group_name_H-M   'P 1'
#
loop_
_entity.id
_entity.type
_entity.pdbx_description
1 polymer ?
#
loop_
_entity_poly.entity_id
_entity_poly.type
_entity_poly.pdbx_seq_one_letter_code
_entity_poly.pdbx_strand_id
1 'polypeptide(L)'
;MNSSPIEKARKLVRSFPDLANKLETLEAEGTYYNGKASVYFDDDEKVTPTLLAECLSYYIDIDEQELPEEKIPLGRSKMKGLPHLPPSLEWPKKHYFYAQLNIAEFKKYDIENVFPDSGMIYIFDNASDDFTVLYYDGPMDVLRPVPYPPAKSLPEPEYFLEEYRDSTSLLSFSPRFIFYVAGDAYDYRAVTAALPADLVKALENILSAKISDWNPSLRIFGRPLFWQGEDEEGFGDGDDEDFDDEDEG
;
A
#
# COMPACT_ATOMS: atom_id res chain seq x y z
N MET A 1 -22.89 18.69 2.84
CA MET A 1 -21.48 18.25 2.82
C MET A 1 -21.19 17.74 1.42
N ASN A 2 -20.12 18.24 0.77
CA ASN A 2 -19.72 17.68 -0.52
C ASN A 2 -19.22 16.25 -0.28
N SER A 3 -19.78 15.28 -0.99
CA SER A 3 -19.30 13.88 -0.99
C SER A 3 -17.83 13.85 -1.44
N SER A 4 -17.00 13.06 -0.75
CA SER A 4 -15.58 12.88 -1.09
C SER A 4 -15.42 12.28 -2.49
N PRO A 5 -14.26 12.43 -3.15
CA PRO A 5 -14.05 11.87 -4.48
C PRO A 5 -14.34 10.37 -4.55
N ILE A 6 -13.94 9.60 -3.54
CA ILE A 6 -14.23 8.16 -3.50
C ILE A 6 -15.73 7.88 -3.42
N GLU A 7 -16.48 8.62 -2.60
CA GLU A 7 -17.93 8.41 -2.48
C GLU A 7 -18.70 8.80 -3.76
N LYS A 8 -18.23 9.83 -4.47
CA LYS A 8 -18.75 10.15 -5.81
C LYS A 8 -18.49 9.02 -6.81
N ALA A 9 -17.29 8.45 -6.79
CA ALA A 9 -16.90 7.35 -7.65
C ALA A 9 -17.74 6.09 -7.36
N ARG A 10 -17.92 5.72 -6.09
CA ARG A 10 -18.78 4.61 -5.67
C ARG A 10 -20.22 4.80 -6.10
N LYS A 11 -20.76 6.01 -5.93
CA LYS A 11 -22.12 6.34 -6.39
C LYS A 11 -22.25 6.16 -7.91
N LEU A 12 -21.25 6.60 -8.68
CA LEU A 12 -21.23 6.41 -10.13
C LEU A 12 -21.28 4.92 -10.49
N VAL A 13 -20.42 4.08 -9.88
CA VAL A 13 -20.39 2.63 -10.13
C VAL A 13 -21.77 2.00 -9.89
N ARG A 14 -22.40 2.29 -8.75
CA ARG A 14 -23.74 1.74 -8.41
C ARG A 14 -24.83 2.11 -9.41
N SER A 15 -24.75 3.32 -9.97
CA SER A 15 -25.77 3.86 -10.89
C SER A 15 -25.42 3.75 -12.37
N PHE A 16 -24.29 3.12 -12.71
CA PHE A 16 -23.82 3.11 -14.10
C PHE A 16 -24.76 2.28 -14.98
N PRO A 17 -25.25 2.82 -16.11
CA PRO A 17 -26.22 2.13 -16.96
C PRO A 17 -25.70 0.78 -17.46
N ASP A 18 -26.58 -0.23 -17.42
CA ASP A 18 -26.32 -1.59 -17.91
C ASP A 18 -25.08 -2.29 -17.32
N LEU A 19 -24.53 -1.79 -16.20
CA LEU A 19 -23.34 -2.38 -15.59
C LEU A 19 -23.60 -3.81 -15.09
N ALA A 20 -24.79 -4.06 -14.51
CA ALA A 20 -25.16 -5.39 -14.05
C ALA A 20 -25.07 -6.43 -15.20
N ASN A 21 -25.65 -6.12 -16.36
CA ASN A 21 -25.62 -7.00 -17.54
C ASN A 21 -24.19 -7.24 -18.04
N LYS A 22 -23.31 -6.24 -17.93
CA LYS A 22 -21.90 -6.36 -18.33
C LYS A 22 -21.09 -7.23 -17.39
N LEU A 23 -21.45 -7.24 -16.11
CA LEU A 23 -20.80 -8.06 -15.09
C LEU A 23 -21.29 -9.53 -15.10
N GLU A 24 -22.38 -9.86 -15.80
CA GLU A 24 -22.89 -11.25 -15.88
C GLU A 24 -21.89 -12.24 -16.48
N THR A 25 -20.96 -11.77 -17.31
CA THR A 25 -19.92 -12.60 -17.93
C THR A 25 -18.63 -12.66 -17.11
N LEU A 26 -18.54 -11.92 -16.00
CA LEU A 26 -17.40 -11.98 -15.09
C LEU A 26 -17.64 -13.13 -14.11
N GLU A 27 -16.75 -14.12 -14.16
CA GLU A 27 -16.75 -15.21 -13.19
C GLU A 27 -16.34 -14.66 -11.81
N ALA A 28 -17.13 -14.98 -10.79
CA ALA A 28 -16.90 -14.55 -9.42
C ALA A 28 -15.91 -15.51 -8.73
N GLU A 29 -14.70 -15.63 -9.28
CA GLU A 29 -13.65 -16.48 -8.72
C GLU A 29 -12.80 -15.72 -7.69
N GLY A 30 -12.24 -16.45 -6.72
CA GLY A 30 -11.33 -15.89 -5.72
C GLY A 30 -12.07 -15.13 -4.62
N THR A 31 -11.61 -13.91 -4.32
CA THR A 31 -12.13 -13.13 -3.19
C THR A 31 -12.59 -11.73 -3.58
N TYR A 32 -13.33 -11.10 -2.67
CA TYR A 32 -13.57 -9.67 -2.66
C TYR A 32 -13.18 -9.05 -1.32
N TYR A 33 -12.78 -7.79 -1.32
CA TYR A 33 -12.43 -7.07 -0.10
C TYR A 33 -13.65 -6.30 0.43
N ASN A 34 -14.11 -6.64 1.63
CA ASN A 34 -15.28 -6.02 2.28
C ASN A 34 -14.95 -4.72 3.06
N GLY A 35 -13.69 -4.25 2.99
CA GLY A 35 -13.20 -3.12 3.78
C GLY A 35 -12.50 -3.51 5.08
N LYS A 36 -12.54 -4.80 5.45
CA LYS A 36 -11.84 -5.36 6.61
C LYS A 36 -10.97 -6.55 6.22
N ALA A 37 -11.54 -7.51 5.47
CA ALA A 37 -10.93 -8.77 5.11
C ALA A 37 -11.25 -9.15 3.66
N SER A 38 -10.48 -10.09 3.10
CA SER A 38 -10.82 -10.83 1.89
C SER A 38 -11.88 -11.88 2.22
N VAL A 39 -12.92 -11.94 1.41
CA VAL A 39 -14.05 -12.86 1.56
C VAL A 39 -14.15 -13.68 0.28
N TYR A 40 -14.22 -15.00 0.39
CA TYR A 40 -14.47 -15.88 -0.75
C TYR A 40 -15.91 -15.72 -1.25
N PHE A 41 -16.07 -15.81 -2.56
CA PHE A 41 -17.40 -15.92 -3.16
C PHE A 41 -18.05 -17.26 -2.80
N ASP A 42 -19.35 -17.23 -2.52
CA ASP A 42 -20.17 -18.44 -2.52
C ASP A 42 -20.41 -18.94 -3.97
N ASP A 43 -20.69 -20.24 -4.15
CA ASP A 43 -20.85 -20.91 -5.46
C ASP A 43 -21.78 -20.19 -6.45
N ASP A 44 -22.82 -19.51 -5.95
CA ASP A 44 -23.84 -18.80 -6.74
C ASP A 44 -23.72 -17.27 -6.65
N GLU A 45 -22.73 -16.75 -5.92
CA GLU A 45 -22.54 -15.31 -5.76
C GLU A 45 -22.00 -14.69 -7.06
N LYS A 46 -22.38 -13.43 -7.30
CA LYS A 46 -22.00 -12.70 -8.51
C LYS A 46 -21.47 -11.33 -8.18
N VAL A 47 -20.57 -10.84 -9.02
CA VAL A 47 -20.13 -9.44 -8.96
C VAL A 47 -21.28 -8.53 -9.35
N THR A 48 -21.85 -7.83 -8.37
CA THR A 48 -22.90 -6.83 -8.59
C THR A 48 -22.32 -5.42 -8.68
N PRO A 49 -23.04 -4.44 -9.28
CA PRO A 49 -22.65 -3.03 -9.20
C PRO A 49 -22.47 -2.51 -7.77
N THR A 50 -23.22 -3.05 -6.81
CA THR A 50 -23.10 -2.68 -5.39
C THR A 50 -21.80 -3.19 -4.81
N LEU A 51 -21.51 -4.48 -4.98
CA LEU A 51 -20.27 -5.10 -4.52
C LEU A 51 -19.05 -4.44 -5.16
N LEU A 52 -19.07 -4.25 -6.48
CA LEU A 52 -18.01 -3.57 -7.22
C LEU A 52 -17.76 -2.15 -6.68
N ALA A 53 -18.81 -1.41 -6.32
CA ALA A 53 -18.66 -0.09 -5.74
C ALA A 53 -18.04 -0.13 -4.33
N GLU A 54 -18.33 -1.16 -3.54
CA GLU A 54 -17.76 -1.34 -2.20
C GLU A 54 -16.27 -1.72 -2.28
N CYS A 55 -15.90 -2.55 -3.24
CA CYS A 55 -14.52 -2.97 -3.48
C CYS A 55 -13.66 -1.92 -4.21
N LEU A 56 -14.25 -0.80 -4.67
CA LEU A 56 -13.49 0.31 -5.25
C LEU A 56 -12.59 0.95 -4.19
N SER A 57 -11.28 0.90 -4.46
CA SER A 57 -10.24 1.43 -3.58
C SER A 57 -9.32 2.39 -4.33
N TYR A 58 -8.88 3.43 -3.62
CA TYR A 58 -7.89 4.39 -4.09
C TYR A 58 -6.58 4.20 -3.31
N TYR A 59 -5.46 4.35 -3.99
CA TYR A 59 -4.15 4.35 -3.37
C TYR A 59 -3.16 5.23 -4.14
N ILE A 60 -2.09 5.61 -3.46
CA ILE A 60 -0.93 6.26 -4.07
C ILE A 60 0.14 5.18 -4.20
N ASP A 61 0.41 4.81 -5.45
CA ASP A 61 1.43 3.84 -5.82
C ASP A 61 2.81 4.42 -5.58
N ILE A 62 3.77 3.56 -5.23
CA ILE A 62 5.16 3.93 -5.00
C ILE A 62 6.04 3.14 -5.96
N ASP A 63 6.65 3.85 -6.89
CA ASP A 63 7.69 3.31 -7.77
C ASP A 63 9.07 3.52 -7.16
N GLU A 64 9.89 2.47 -7.20
CA GLU A 64 11.26 2.48 -6.71
C GLU A 64 12.27 2.55 -7.85
N GLN A 65 13.26 3.43 -7.74
CA GLN A 65 14.41 3.46 -8.62
C GLN A 65 15.69 3.35 -7.81
N GLU A 66 16.37 2.21 -7.89
CA GLU A 66 17.67 2.04 -7.26
C GLU A 66 18.70 3.01 -7.85
N LEU A 67 19.36 3.77 -6.97
CA LEU A 67 20.38 4.75 -7.32
C LEU A 67 21.49 4.74 -6.26
N PRO A 68 22.75 5.04 -6.64
CA PRO A 68 23.80 5.31 -5.67
C PRO A 68 23.40 6.43 -4.69
N GLU A 69 23.79 6.29 -3.41
CA GLU A 69 23.45 7.23 -2.32
C GLU A 69 23.76 8.69 -2.70
N GLU A 70 24.92 8.95 -3.31
CA GLU A 70 25.34 10.28 -3.72
C GLU A 70 24.48 10.93 -4.81
N LYS A 71 23.63 10.14 -5.50
CA LYS A 71 22.69 10.64 -6.52
C LYS A 71 21.30 10.94 -5.96
N ILE A 72 21.02 10.57 -4.70
CA ILE A 72 19.74 10.90 -4.08
C ILE A 72 19.76 12.36 -3.62
N PRO A 73 18.86 13.21 -4.13
CA PRO A 73 18.81 14.60 -3.67
C PRO A 73 18.34 14.66 -2.20
N LEU A 74 18.90 15.63 -1.46
CA LEU A 74 18.57 15.86 -0.06
C LEU A 74 17.06 16.10 0.13
N GLY A 75 16.47 15.47 1.15
CA GLY A 75 15.06 15.67 1.52
C GLY A 75 14.04 15.06 0.55
N ARG A 76 14.47 14.21 -0.40
CA ARG A 76 13.56 13.41 -1.23
C ARG A 76 13.08 12.16 -0.51
N SER A 77 11.96 11.62 -0.94
CA SER A 77 11.47 10.32 -0.50
C SER A 77 12.39 9.22 -1.00
N LYS A 78 12.84 8.35 -0.11
CA LYS A 78 13.77 7.25 -0.41
C LYS A 78 13.52 6.06 0.51
N MET A 79 13.92 4.88 0.07
CA MET A 79 14.05 3.68 0.91
C MET A 79 15.51 3.32 1.09
N LYS A 80 15.85 2.85 2.30
CA LYS A 80 17.17 2.37 2.71
C LYS A 80 18.29 3.41 2.51
N GLY A 81 19.53 3.03 2.76
CA GLY A 81 20.70 3.92 2.74
C GLY A 81 20.76 4.87 3.92
N LEU A 82 21.26 6.09 3.69
CA LEU A 82 21.40 7.10 4.74
C LEU A 82 20.13 7.96 4.86
N PRO A 83 19.54 8.10 6.06
CA PRO A 83 18.45 9.03 6.28
C PRO A 83 18.94 10.48 6.25
N HIS A 84 18.11 11.36 5.72
CA HIS A 84 18.29 12.80 5.78
C HIS A 84 17.61 13.35 7.03
N LEU A 85 18.33 13.38 8.17
CA LEU A 85 17.76 13.83 9.45
C LEU A 85 18.07 15.30 9.73
N PRO A 86 17.15 16.04 10.38
CA PRO A 86 17.45 17.34 10.94
C PRO A 86 18.34 17.20 12.19
N PRO A 87 19.04 18.26 12.63
CA PRO A 87 19.87 18.23 13.84
C PRO A 87 19.10 17.92 15.13
N SER A 88 17.78 18.12 15.13
CA SER A 88 16.89 17.89 16.27
C SER A 88 16.44 16.43 16.43
N LEU A 89 16.65 15.57 15.42
CA LEU A 89 16.28 14.17 15.48
C LEU A 89 17.52 13.28 15.56
N GLU A 90 17.46 12.32 16.47
CA GLU A 90 18.48 11.29 16.63
C GLU A 90 18.00 9.99 15.98
N TRP A 91 18.95 9.20 15.49
CA TRP A 91 18.69 7.86 14.98
C TRP A 91 18.21 6.95 16.14
N PRO A 92 17.02 6.31 16.04
CA PRO A 92 16.52 5.43 17.09
C PRO A 92 17.45 4.24 17.39
N LYS A 93 17.79 4.01 18.67
CA LYS A 93 18.67 2.90 19.07
C LYS A 93 18.09 1.55 18.63
N LYS A 94 18.95 0.62 18.18
CA LYS A 94 18.52 -0.70 17.69
C LYS A 94 17.45 -0.62 16.59
N HIS A 95 17.67 0.24 15.60
CA HIS A 95 16.83 0.25 14.40
C HIS A 95 17.68 0.45 13.13
N TYR A 96 17.23 -0.16 12.04
CA TYR A 96 17.62 0.12 10.67
C TYR A 96 16.76 1.25 10.09
N PHE A 97 17.32 2.03 9.18
CA PHE A 97 16.54 3.03 8.44
C PHE A 97 15.82 2.32 7.30
N TYR A 98 14.49 2.36 7.30
CA TYR A 98 13.67 1.71 6.28
C TYR A 98 13.29 2.68 5.17
N ALA A 99 12.71 3.83 5.51
CA ALA A 99 12.28 4.83 4.53
C ALA A 99 12.18 6.23 5.10
N GLN A 100 12.27 7.24 4.23
CA GLN A 100 11.78 8.58 4.49
C GLN A 100 10.80 9.00 3.40
N LEU A 101 9.71 9.64 3.77
CA LEU A 101 8.65 10.08 2.87
C LEU A 101 8.43 11.58 3.05
N ASN A 102 8.71 12.36 2.00
CA ASN A 102 8.42 13.78 1.96
C ASN A 102 6.97 13.98 1.52
N ILE A 103 6.14 14.46 2.43
CA ILE A 103 4.70 14.57 2.22
C ILE A 103 4.36 15.47 1.03
N ALA A 104 5.16 16.52 0.78
CA ALA A 104 4.93 17.43 -0.34
C ALA A 104 4.98 16.73 -1.71
N GLU A 105 5.65 15.58 -1.83
CA GLU A 105 5.78 14.85 -3.09
C GLU A 105 4.49 14.11 -3.49
N PHE A 106 3.73 13.62 -2.51
CA PHE A 106 2.51 12.85 -2.73
C PHE A 106 1.23 13.53 -2.24
N LYS A 107 1.31 14.64 -1.50
CA LYS A 107 0.14 15.38 -0.98
C LYS A 107 -0.87 15.78 -2.06
N LYS A 108 -0.39 16.11 -3.26
CA LYS A 108 -1.24 16.40 -4.43
C LYS A 108 -2.14 15.25 -4.85
N TYR A 109 -1.87 14.03 -4.38
CA TYR A 109 -2.65 12.82 -4.62
C TYR A 109 -3.46 12.39 -3.39
N ASP A 110 -3.45 13.15 -2.29
CA ASP A 110 -4.23 12.84 -1.09
C ASP A 110 -5.69 13.33 -1.25
N ILE A 111 -6.52 12.53 -1.90
CA ILE A 111 -7.90 12.89 -2.25
C ILE A 111 -8.83 13.05 -1.03
N GLU A 112 -8.46 12.48 0.11
CA GLU A 112 -9.19 12.58 1.39
C GLU A 112 -8.61 13.64 2.32
N ASN A 113 -7.50 14.29 1.92
CA ASN A 113 -6.85 15.37 2.66
C ASN A 113 -6.49 15.01 4.12
N VAL A 114 -5.97 13.80 4.34
CA VAL A 114 -5.62 13.29 5.68
C VAL A 114 -4.19 13.62 6.11
N PHE A 115 -3.27 13.86 5.17
CA PHE A 115 -1.90 14.26 5.49
C PHE A 115 -1.77 15.78 5.69
N PRO A 116 -0.78 16.27 6.47
CA PRO A 116 -0.43 17.68 6.48
C PRO A 116 0.09 18.14 5.10
N ASP A 117 0.17 19.45 4.86
CA ASP A 117 0.66 19.98 3.57
C ASP A 117 2.15 19.70 3.32
N SER A 118 2.92 19.48 4.38
CA SER A 118 4.36 19.26 4.32
C SER A 118 4.89 18.49 5.54
N GLY A 119 6.16 18.14 5.47
CA GLY A 119 6.90 17.44 6.50
C GLY A 119 7.51 16.15 5.98
N MET A 120 8.33 15.54 6.82
CA MET A 120 9.02 14.29 6.56
C MET A 120 8.55 13.22 7.54
N ILE A 121 8.15 12.07 7.01
CA ILE A 121 7.91 10.86 7.79
C ILE A 121 9.17 10.00 7.67
N TYR A 122 9.72 9.53 8.77
CA TYR A 122 10.81 8.57 8.81
C TYR A 122 10.30 7.25 9.40
N ILE A 123 10.68 6.14 8.78
CA ILE A 123 10.32 4.79 9.19
C ILE A 123 11.63 4.06 9.51
N PHE A 124 11.69 3.51 10.71
CA PHE A 124 12.81 2.75 11.23
C PHE A 124 12.34 1.37 11.67
N ASP A 125 13.04 0.33 11.26
CA ASP A 125 12.72 -1.08 11.53
C ASP A 125 13.66 -1.62 12.63
N ASN A 126 13.11 -2.25 13.68
CA ASN A 126 13.92 -2.82 14.76
C ASN A 126 14.33 -4.29 14.55
N ALA A 127 13.99 -4.90 13.41
CA ALA A 127 14.22 -6.31 13.06
C ALA A 127 13.57 -7.34 14.00
N SER A 128 12.60 -6.91 14.81
CA SER A 128 11.76 -7.74 15.67
C SER A 128 10.27 -7.47 15.38
N ASP A 129 9.97 -7.22 14.11
CA ASP A 129 8.62 -6.92 13.57
C ASP A 129 7.94 -5.68 14.18
N ASP A 130 8.72 -4.69 14.63
CA ASP A 130 8.20 -3.41 15.12
C ASP A 130 8.92 -2.21 14.49
N PHE A 131 8.18 -1.13 14.33
CA PHE A 131 8.58 0.06 13.60
C PHE A 131 8.51 1.30 14.47
N THR A 132 9.59 2.09 14.45
CA THR A 132 9.56 3.47 14.93
C THR A 132 9.26 4.41 13.78
N VAL A 133 8.14 5.14 13.88
CA VAL A 133 7.77 6.20 12.93
C VAL A 133 7.99 7.56 13.57
N LEU A 134 8.78 8.42 12.91
CA LEU A 134 9.03 9.80 13.33
C LEU A 134 8.43 10.77 12.32
N TYR A 135 7.88 11.89 12.80
CA TYR A 135 7.42 12.98 11.96
C TYR A 135 8.21 14.25 12.25
N TYR A 136 8.60 14.97 11.19
CA TYR A 136 9.30 16.25 11.25
C TYR A 136 8.60 17.28 10.37
N ASP A 137 8.21 18.40 10.96
CA ASP A 137 7.51 19.52 10.32
C ASP A 137 8.38 20.78 10.16
N GLY A 138 9.69 20.68 10.45
CA GLY A 138 10.61 21.80 10.38
C GLY A 138 11.19 22.07 8.99
N PRO A 139 12.18 22.99 8.90
CA PRO A 139 12.82 23.34 7.62
C PRO A 139 13.52 22.14 6.97
N MET A 140 13.40 22.01 5.63
CA MET A 140 14.02 20.92 4.86
C MET A 140 15.48 21.22 4.48
N ASP A 141 15.92 22.48 4.56
CA ASP A 141 17.27 22.93 4.24
C ASP A 141 18.31 22.62 5.32
N VAL A 142 17.86 22.29 6.54
CA VAL A 142 18.74 21.85 7.64
C VAL A 142 19.00 20.35 7.64
N LEU A 143 18.35 19.60 6.75
CA LEU A 143 18.53 18.15 6.66
C LEU A 143 19.96 17.83 6.25
N ARG A 144 20.47 16.70 6.73
CA ARG A 144 21.78 16.18 6.33
C ARG A 144 21.75 14.65 6.29
N PRO A 145 22.51 14.01 5.38
CA PRO A 145 22.73 12.57 5.45
C PRO A 145 23.39 12.23 6.80
N VAL A 146 22.82 11.28 7.52
CA VAL A 146 23.37 10.79 8.79
C VAL A 146 23.99 9.41 8.57
N PRO A 147 25.30 9.23 8.82
CA PRO A 147 25.95 7.93 8.72
C PRO A 147 25.30 6.90 9.65
N TYR A 148 25.33 5.63 9.25
CA TYR A 148 24.90 4.53 10.11
C TYR A 148 25.60 4.56 11.48
N PRO A 149 24.87 4.27 12.57
CA PRO A 149 25.48 4.14 13.88
C PRO A 149 26.40 2.89 13.90
N PRO A 150 27.32 2.77 14.88
CA PRO A 150 28.21 1.62 14.97
C PRO A 150 27.44 0.30 14.97
N ALA A 151 27.91 -0.71 14.24
CA ALA A 151 27.21 -1.99 14.07
C ALA A 151 26.73 -2.61 15.39
N LYS A 152 27.52 -2.52 16.46
CA LYS A 152 27.18 -2.95 17.83
C LYS A 152 25.95 -2.28 18.48
N SER A 153 25.41 -1.24 17.86
CA SER A 153 24.25 -0.47 18.35
C SER A 153 23.00 -0.67 17.50
N LEU A 154 23.12 -1.41 16.39
CA LEU A 154 22.02 -1.87 15.58
C LEU A 154 21.42 -3.15 16.21
N PRO A 155 20.21 -3.57 15.79
CA PRO A 155 19.68 -4.90 16.14
C PRO A 155 20.72 -5.99 15.82
N GLU A 156 20.69 -7.11 16.54
CA GLU A 156 21.62 -8.24 16.32
C GLU A 156 21.71 -8.53 14.80
N PRO A 157 22.91 -8.47 14.21
CA PRO A 157 23.11 -8.67 12.78
C PRO A 157 22.92 -10.17 12.49
N GLU A 158 22.57 -10.60 11.28
CA GLU A 158 23.67 -11.07 10.42
C GLU A 158 23.35 -11.11 8.92
N TYR A 159 22.14 -10.74 8.46
CA TYR A 159 21.82 -10.89 7.02
C TYR A 159 21.37 -9.62 6.28
N PHE A 160 21.00 -8.55 6.98
CA PHE A 160 20.36 -7.39 6.33
C PHE A 160 21.12 -6.06 6.37
N LEU A 161 22.25 -5.95 7.11
CA LEU A 161 22.91 -4.64 7.25
C LEU A 161 23.35 -4.05 5.90
N GLU A 162 23.95 -4.87 5.04
CA GLU A 162 24.36 -4.44 3.71
C GLU A 162 23.14 -4.09 2.84
N GLU A 163 22.05 -4.85 2.96
CA GLU A 163 20.81 -4.54 2.26
C GLU A 163 20.24 -3.17 2.65
N TYR A 164 20.20 -2.88 3.95
CA TYR A 164 19.71 -1.62 4.50
C TYR A 164 20.66 -0.44 4.26
N ARG A 165 21.98 -0.68 4.21
CA ARG A 165 22.99 0.38 4.13
C ARG A 165 23.42 0.69 2.71
N ASP A 166 23.62 -0.35 1.90
CA ASP A 166 24.35 -0.26 0.64
C ASP A 166 23.42 -0.20 -0.59
N SER A 167 22.14 -0.54 -0.42
CA SER A 167 21.11 -0.29 -1.44
C SER A 167 20.25 0.91 -1.07
N THR A 168 19.82 1.66 -2.08
CA THR A 168 18.98 2.84 -1.89
C THR A 168 18.09 3.05 -3.10
N SER A 169 16.80 3.21 -2.84
CA SER A 169 15.81 3.51 -3.87
C SER A 169 15.30 4.93 -3.72
N LEU A 170 15.35 5.73 -4.80
CA LEU A 170 14.57 6.96 -4.90
C LEU A 170 13.11 6.58 -5.14
N LEU A 171 12.19 7.22 -4.41
CA LEU A 171 10.76 6.96 -4.56
C LEU A 171 10.10 7.98 -5.47
N SER A 172 9.11 7.52 -6.23
CA SER A 172 8.17 8.38 -6.95
C SER A 172 6.74 7.88 -6.76
N PHE A 173 5.78 8.78 -6.94
CA PHE A 173 4.39 8.53 -6.54
C PHE A 173 3.43 8.75 -7.70
N SER A 174 2.46 7.84 -7.84
CA SER A 174 1.38 7.98 -8.83
C SER A 174 0.01 7.60 -8.25
N PRO A 175 -1.06 8.36 -8.55
CA PRO A 175 -2.40 8.05 -8.05
C PRO A 175 -3.03 6.91 -8.85
N ARG A 176 -3.54 5.89 -8.16
CA ARG A 176 -4.17 4.72 -8.76
C ARG A 176 -5.50 4.38 -8.08
N PHE A 177 -6.34 3.63 -8.77
CA PHE A 177 -7.49 2.97 -8.18
C PHE A 177 -7.65 1.55 -8.71
N ILE A 178 -8.27 0.70 -7.91
CA ILE A 178 -8.45 -0.72 -8.19
C ILE A 178 -9.78 -1.20 -7.64
N PHE A 179 -10.27 -2.32 -8.16
CA PHE A 179 -11.42 -3.03 -7.63
C PHE A 179 -10.94 -4.34 -7.03
N TYR A 180 -10.94 -4.44 -5.69
CA TYR A 180 -10.55 -5.66 -4.99
C TYR A 180 -11.68 -6.69 -5.01
N VAL A 181 -11.99 -7.25 -6.19
CA VAL A 181 -13.10 -8.18 -6.41
C VAL A 181 -12.78 -9.09 -7.60
N ALA A 182 -13.23 -10.35 -7.52
CA ALA A 182 -13.08 -11.35 -8.59
C ALA A 182 -11.64 -11.46 -9.09
N GLY A 183 -10.71 -11.58 -8.14
CA GLY A 183 -9.28 -11.63 -8.35
C GLY A 183 -8.60 -12.46 -7.27
N ASP A 184 -7.31 -12.71 -7.47
CA ASP A 184 -6.44 -13.30 -6.45
C ASP A 184 -5.70 -12.21 -5.67
N ALA A 185 -4.72 -12.60 -4.84
CA ALA A 185 -3.95 -11.66 -4.02
C ALA A 185 -3.46 -10.41 -4.80
N TYR A 186 -2.99 -10.58 -6.04
CA TYR A 186 -2.37 -9.50 -6.80
C TYR A 186 -3.07 -9.16 -8.12
N ASP A 187 -3.78 -10.11 -8.73
CA ASP A 187 -4.30 -10.02 -10.08
C ASP A 187 -5.79 -9.67 -10.12
N TYR A 188 -6.09 -8.52 -10.72
CA TYR A 188 -7.43 -7.98 -10.93
C TYR A 188 -7.68 -7.67 -12.41
N ARG A 189 -7.00 -8.36 -13.33
CA ARG A 189 -7.15 -8.19 -14.78
C ARG A 189 -8.53 -8.59 -15.28
N ALA A 190 -9.12 -9.65 -14.72
CA ALA A 190 -10.44 -10.15 -15.13
C ALA A 190 -11.53 -9.09 -14.89
N VAL A 191 -11.64 -8.57 -13.66
CA VAL A 191 -12.58 -7.48 -13.35
C VAL A 191 -12.29 -6.25 -14.19
N THR A 192 -11.03 -5.85 -14.35
CA THR A 192 -10.65 -4.66 -15.12
C THR A 192 -11.08 -4.76 -16.58
N ALA A 193 -10.92 -5.94 -17.20
CA ALA A 193 -11.32 -6.20 -18.59
C ALA A 193 -12.85 -6.19 -18.79
N ALA A 194 -13.63 -6.51 -17.75
CA ALA A 194 -15.08 -6.51 -17.80
C ALA A 194 -15.70 -5.09 -17.71
N LEU A 195 -14.93 -4.08 -17.27
CA LEU A 195 -15.44 -2.74 -17.05
C LEU A 195 -15.70 -1.99 -18.37
N PRO A 196 -16.87 -1.31 -18.51
CA PRO A 196 -17.10 -0.43 -19.64
C PRO A 196 -16.10 0.75 -19.67
N ALA A 197 -15.50 1.02 -20.84
CA ALA A 197 -14.49 2.07 -21.01
C ALA A 197 -14.96 3.48 -20.57
N ASP A 198 -16.24 3.80 -20.78
CA ASP A 198 -16.81 5.08 -20.35
C ASP A 198 -16.91 5.20 -18.82
N LEU A 199 -17.16 4.09 -18.11
CA LEU A 199 -17.11 4.05 -16.64
C LEU A 199 -15.68 4.29 -16.17
N VAL A 200 -14.70 3.57 -16.72
CA VAL A 200 -13.28 3.73 -16.36
C VAL A 200 -12.86 5.19 -16.55
N LYS A 201 -13.12 5.77 -17.72
CA LYS A 201 -12.79 7.17 -18.02
C LYS A 201 -13.45 8.14 -17.05
N ALA A 202 -14.71 7.92 -16.66
CA ALA A 202 -15.39 8.76 -15.69
C ALA A 202 -14.78 8.65 -14.29
N LEU A 203 -14.40 7.44 -13.86
CA LEU A 203 -13.70 7.21 -12.59
C LEU A 203 -12.32 7.86 -12.57
N GLU A 204 -11.54 7.73 -13.65
CA GLU A 204 -10.24 8.39 -13.78
C GLU A 204 -10.35 9.91 -13.61
N ASN A 205 -11.40 10.52 -14.15
CA ASN A 205 -11.66 11.96 -14.00
C ASN A 205 -12.07 12.33 -12.56
N ILE A 206 -12.91 11.52 -11.91
CA ILE A 206 -13.37 11.79 -10.54
C ILE A 206 -12.21 11.68 -9.55
N LEU A 207 -11.40 10.63 -9.68
CA LEU A 207 -10.32 10.30 -8.76
C LEU A 207 -9.00 10.95 -9.14
N SER A 208 -8.90 11.55 -10.34
CA SER A 208 -7.63 12.05 -10.89
C SER A 208 -6.52 11.00 -10.86
N ALA A 209 -6.88 9.76 -11.18
CA ALA A 209 -6.08 8.56 -10.96
C ALA A 209 -6.26 7.58 -12.11
N LYS A 210 -5.31 6.66 -12.30
CA LYS A 210 -5.41 5.60 -13.32
C LYS A 210 -5.89 4.30 -12.71
N ILE A 211 -6.71 3.56 -13.45
CA ILE A 211 -7.06 2.19 -13.03
C ILE A 211 -5.80 1.33 -13.01
N SER A 212 -5.72 0.44 -12.03
CA SER A 212 -4.76 -0.65 -11.98
C SER A 212 -5.51 -1.98 -12.05
N ASP A 213 -4.90 -2.93 -12.75
CA ASP A 213 -5.28 -4.34 -12.80
C ASP A 213 -4.36 -5.21 -11.92
N TRP A 214 -3.37 -4.60 -11.28
CA TRP A 214 -2.41 -5.25 -10.39
C TRP A 214 -2.34 -4.53 -9.04
N ASN A 215 -2.26 -5.29 -7.95
CA ASN A 215 -2.06 -4.76 -6.61
C ASN A 215 -0.55 -4.69 -6.31
N PRO A 216 0.08 -3.51 -6.28
CA PRO A 216 1.51 -3.40 -5.99
C PRO A 216 1.76 -3.73 -4.51
N SER A 217 2.99 -4.06 -4.12
CA SER A 217 3.30 -4.33 -2.70
C SER A 217 3.45 -3.05 -1.86
N LEU A 218 4.00 -1.98 -2.43
CA LEU A 218 4.33 -0.74 -1.73
C LEU A 218 3.41 0.42 -2.16
N ARG A 219 2.64 0.98 -1.21
CA ARG A 219 1.66 2.05 -1.49
C ARG A 219 1.30 2.85 -0.24
N ILE A 220 0.64 3.98 -0.44
CA ILE A 220 -0.04 4.75 0.60
C ILE A 220 -1.55 4.64 0.37
N PHE A 221 -2.31 4.39 1.43
CA PHE A 221 -3.73 4.02 1.39
C PHE A 221 -4.02 2.70 0.66
N GLY A 222 -5.30 2.32 0.68
CA GLY A 222 -5.80 1.06 0.13
C GLY A 222 -5.84 -0.05 1.17
N ARG A 223 -6.09 -1.27 0.68
CA ARG A 223 -6.02 -2.50 1.46
C ARG A 223 -4.54 -2.83 1.70
N PRO A 224 -4.03 -3.11 2.91
CA PRO A 224 -2.71 -3.74 3.09
C PRO A 224 -2.75 -5.17 2.55
N LEU A 225 -1.73 -5.62 1.82
CA LEU A 225 -1.68 -7.00 1.35
C LEU A 225 -0.86 -7.83 2.33
N PHE A 226 -1.41 -8.95 2.76
CA PHE A 226 -0.70 -9.94 3.57
C PHE A 226 -0.36 -11.16 2.73
N TRP A 227 0.73 -11.84 3.09
CA TRP A 227 1.20 -13.02 2.36
C TRP A 227 0.47 -14.25 2.92
N GLN A 228 -0.02 -15.15 2.06
CA GLN A 228 -0.71 -16.40 2.45
C GLN A 228 -2.07 -16.27 3.17
N GLY A 229 -2.91 -15.31 2.78
CA GLY A 229 -4.31 -15.30 3.24
C GLY A 229 -4.50 -14.83 4.68
N GLU A 230 -3.51 -14.19 5.29
CA GLU A 230 -3.62 -13.65 6.66
C GLU A 230 -4.68 -12.54 6.79
N ASP A 231 -5.20 -12.01 5.68
CA ASP A 231 -6.35 -11.11 5.66
C ASP A 231 -7.65 -11.75 5.20
N GLU A 232 -7.71 -13.08 5.09
CA GLU A 232 -8.92 -13.84 4.79
C GLU A 232 -9.82 -13.93 6.03
N GLU A 233 -11.13 -13.74 5.83
CA GLU A 233 -12.11 -13.91 6.89
C GLU A 233 -12.15 -15.37 7.36
N GLY A 234 -11.85 -15.61 8.63
CA GLY A 234 -11.84 -16.96 9.24
C GLY A 234 -10.44 -17.53 9.52
N PHE A 235 -9.37 -16.93 8.99
CA PHE A 235 -7.99 -17.40 9.22
C PHE A 235 -7.39 -17.00 10.58
N GLY A 236 -8.11 -16.21 11.38
CA GLY A 236 -7.57 -15.50 12.56
C GLY A 236 -7.99 -16.03 13.94
N ASP A 237 -8.82 -17.05 14.05
CA ASP A 237 -9.25 -17.59 15.34
C ASP A 237 -9.40 -19.13 15.29
N GLY A 238 -8.28 -19.85 15.45
CA GLY A 238 -8.29 -21.12 16.19
C GLY A 238 -8.46 -22.43 15.42
N ASP A 239 -7.66 -22.67 14.37
CA ASP A 239 -7.30 -24.04 13.98
C ASP A 239 -5.78 -24.21 14.13
N ASP A 240 -5.32 -24.21 15.39
CA ASP A 240 -4.23 -25.11 15.75
C ASP A 240 -4.79 -26.53 15.51
N GLU A 241 -4.70 -27.01 14.26
CA GLU A 241 -4.84 -28.44 14.01
C GLU A 241 -3.70 -29.10 14.80
N ASP A 242 -4.04 -29.54 16.01
CA ASP A 242 -3.31 -30.56 16.74
C ASP A 242 -3.07 -31.69 15.74
N PHE A 243 -1.86 -31.74 15.19
CA PHE A 243 -1.32 -32.94 14.57
C PHE A 243 -1.24 -33.97 15.71
N ASP A 244 -2.36 -34.67 15.93
CA ASP A 244 -2.37 -35.93 16.66
C ASP A 244 -1.47 -36.88 15.85
N ASP A 245 -0.21 -36.97 16.28
CA ASP A 245 0.67 -38.09 16.01
C ASP A 245 -0.04 -39.35 16.51
N GLU A 246 -0.87 -39.97 15.65
CA GLU A 246 -1.26 -41.36 15.83
C GLU A 246 0.00 -42.23 15.67
N ASP A 247 0.62 -42.46 16.82
CA ASP A 247 1.68 -43.43 17.05
C ASP A 247 1.45 -44.75 16.30
N GLU A 248 2.52 -45.18 15.66
CA GLU A 248 2.71 -46.44 14.95
C GLU A 248 2.20 -47.67 15.73
N GLY A 249 1.46 -48.53 15.03
CA GLY A 249 1.16 -49.92 15.44
C GLY A 249 2.04 -50.94 14.72
#